data_AF-A0A948BWJ1-F1
#
_entry.id   AF-A0A948BWJ1-F1
#
_cell.length_a   1.000
_cell.length_b   1.000
_cell.length_c   1.000
_cell.angle_alpha   90.00
_cell.angle_beta   90.00
_cell.angle_gamma   90.00
#
_symmetry.space_group_name_H-M   'P 1'
#
loop_
_entity.id
_entity.type
_entity.pdbx_description
1 polymer ?
#
loop_
_entity_poly.entity_id
_entity_poly.type
_entity_poly.pdbx_seq_one_letter_code
_entity_poly.pdbx_strand_id
1 'polypeptide(L)'
;MNKILLVDDEKNFLLSLADMLKANENEFEVVTAGDGREAAKIIDKGGINMVVTDLNMPEMDGFELMAHITHVNSDIPVIAMTAYGTPEMESRLMNMGAFQYIEKPIDYNSLLHKIKEGLKSGTKGHVSGISLPSFMQLLELDKKTCTLHVTSHEGKGSMFFQQGELISSKTGKMVGQEAAFEIINWDNSEIEIENVCKFDIAKRDINVPMGFLLIESARMKDEKNKPKEEREKEEKIEPATEALEGVDFDNIGFATKESEAKKETAVSTPSPKAAAVAPEAEVRKSPLEILSNTIINANGVNRMIIISGNGTVLSHNNIPVKEFGAFTAAVTGASIKIRKILGFTGPKHIVVNHSNGEKILIIVGAQVVAGIGLDSDCEPEPISELLKPTVSRLRA
;
A
#
# COMPACT_ATOMS: atom_id res chain seq x y z
N MET A 1 -14.50 9.16 33.67
CA MET A 1 -14.80 10.37 32.88
C MET A 1 -13.84 10.39 31.71
N ASN A 2 -14.32 10.65 30.49
CA ASN A 2 -13.44 10.62 29.31
C ASN A 2 -12.63 11.92 29.24
N LYS A 3 -11.31 11.83 29.09
CA LYS A 3 -10.43 12.99 28.97
C LYS A 3 -10.22 13.37 27.52
N ILE A 4 -10.56 14.61 27.17
CA ILE A 4 -10.41 15.18 25.83
C ILE A 4 -9.30 16.21 25.87
N LEU A 5 -8.28 16.05 25.03
CA LEU A 5 -7.21 17.02 24.86
C LEU A 5 -7.53 17.93 23.68
N LEU A 6 -7.67 19.23 23.93
CA LEU A 6 -7.78 20.27 22.91
C LEU A 6 -6.41 20.90 22.67
N VAL A 7 -6.02 21.07 21.41
CA VAL A 7 -4.72 21.60 21.01
C VAL A 7 -4.89 22.67 19.95
N ASP A 8 -4.47 23.89 20.24
CA ASP A 8 -4.50 25.03 19.33
C ASP A 8 -3.57 26.14 19.86
N ASP A 9 -2.82 26.82 19.00
CA ASP A 9 -1.91 27.90 19.40
C ASP A 9 -2.63 29.24 19.63
N GLU A 10 -3.84 29.40 19.09
CA GLU A 10 -4.71 30.53 19.36
C GLU A 10 -5.41 30.38 20.72
N LYS A 11 -4.77 30.87 21.79
CA LYS A 11 -5.28 30.80 23.17
C LYS A 11 -6.75 31.20 23.34
N ASN A 12 -7.20 32.26 22.65
CA ASN A 12 -8.59 32.73 22.75
C ASN A 12 -9.58 31.72 22.14
N PHE A 13 -9.20 31.10 21.03
CA PHE A 13 -9.98 30.06 20.37
C PHE A 13 -10.02 28.80 21.24
N LEU A 14 -8.87 28.37 21.76
CA LEU A 14 -8.73 27.22 22.65
C LEU A 14 -9.60 27.37 23.92
N LEU A 15 -9.58 28.55 24.56
CA LEU A 15 -10.40 28.84 25.74
C LEU A 15 -11.89 28.82 25.40
N SER A 16 -12.27 29.44 24.28
CA SER A 16 -13.68 29.45 23.81
C SER A 16 -14.17 28.03 23.55
N LEU A 17 -13.35 27.19 22.92
CA LEU A 17 -13.67 25.79 22.64
C LEU A 17 -13.81 24.96 23.92
N ALA A 18 -12.90 25.16 24.88
CA ALA A 18 -12.98 24.53 26.19
C ALA A 18 -14.25 24.95 26.94
N ASP A 19 -14.60 26.24 26.93
CA ASP A 19 -15.82 26.76 27.55
C ASP A 19 -17.09 26.20 26.93
N MET A 20 -17.11 26.02 25.59
CA MET A 20 -18.24 25.38 24.91
C MET A 20 -18.44 23.94 25.38
N LEU A 21 -17.36 23.18 25.58
CA LEU A 21 -17.44 21.79 26.03
C LEU A 21 -17.77 21.63 27.52
N LYS A 22 -17.58 22.67 28.36
CA LYS A 22 -17.97 22.65 29.79
C LYS A 22 -19.45 22.36 30.01
N ALA A 23 -20.32 22.68 29.05
CA ALA A 23 -21.74 22.31 29.13
C ALA A 23 -21.98 20.78 29.28
N ASN A 24 -20.98 19.94 28.97
CA ASN A 24 -20.99 18.49 29.15
C ASN A 24 -19.92 18.02 30.16
N GLU A 25 -19.58 18.84 31.16
CA GLU A 25 -18.56 18.52 32.18
C GLU A 25 -18.84 17.23 32.98
N ASN A 26 -20.10 16.80 33.01
CA ASN A 26 -20.50 15.52 33.62
C ASN A 26 -20.09 14.29 32.78
N GLU A 27 -19.82 14.47 31.48
CA GLU A 27 -19.43 13.40 30.55
C GLU A 27 -17.93 13.41 30.24
N PHE A 28 -17.33 14.60 30.11
CA PHE A 28 -15.95 14.79 29.65
C PHE A 28 -15.14 15.71 30.56
N GLU A 29 -13.87 15.37 30.74
CA GLU A 29 -12.86 16.25 31.32
C GLU A 29 -12.05 16.88 30.17
N VAL A 30 -11.96 18.21 30.12
CA VAL A 30 -11.22 18.92 29.08
C VAL A 30 -9.82 19.29 29.58
N VAL A 31 -8.81 18.92 28.82
CA VAL A 31 -7.41 19.31 29.00
C VAL A 31 -7.00 20.13 27.78
N THR A 32 -6.17 21.16 27.96
CA THR A 32 -5.74 22.04 26.87
C THR A 32 -4.23 22.04 26.72
N ALA A 33 -3.75 22.20 25.49
CA ALA A 33 -2.35 22.44 25.14
C ALA A 33 -2.24 23.55 24.10
N GLY A 34 -1.23 24.41 24.23
CA GLY A 34 -1.02 25.54 23.32
C GLY A 34 -0.19 25.22 22.08
N ASP A 35 0.39 24.02 21.99
CA ASP A 35 1.17 23.57 20.84
C ASP A 35 1.28 22.03 20.82
N GLY A 36 1.75 21.48 19.71
CA GLY A 36 1.91 20.03 19.56
C GLY A 36 2.90 19.39 20.53
N ARG A 37 3.92 20.13 21.00
CA ARG A 37 4.96 19.61 21.91
C ARG A 37 4.44 19.49 23.34
N GLU A 38 3.64 20.44 23.79
CA GLU A 38 2.90 20.37 25.05
C GLU A 38 1.88 19.23 25.00
N ALA A 39 1.13 19.11 23.90
CA ALA A 39 0.18 18.02 23.70
C ALA A 39 0.85 16.64 23.78
N ALA A 40 1.97 16.44 23.08
CA ALA A 40 2.73 15.20 23.12
C ALA A 40 3.15 14.81 24.56
N LYS A 41 3.65 15.77 25.35
CA LYS A 41 4.00 15.52 26.77
C LYS A 41 2.80 15.12 27.62
N ILE A 42 1.61 15.61 27.32
CA ILE A 42 0.37 15.24 28.02
C ILE A 42 -0.05 13.82 27.61
N ILE A 43 0.00 13.51 26.32
CA ILE A 43 -0.32 12.18 25.77
C ILE A 43 0.62 11.11 26.34
N ASP A 44 1.93 11.41 26.44
CA ASP A 44 2.94 10.49 26.97
C ASP A 44 2.72 10.13 28.46
N LYS A 45 2.04 11.00 29.23
CA LYS A 45 1.63 10.72 30.61
C LYS A 45 0.43 9.77 30.69
N GLY A 46 -0.25 9.54 29.57
CA GLY A 46 -1.40 8.66 29.46
C GLY A 46 -2.71 9.25 29.99
N GLY A 47 -3.79 8.49 29.80
CA GLY A 47 -5.12 8.82 30.29
C GLY A 47 -5.94 9.75 29.39
N ILE A 48 -5.44 10.14 28.22
CA ILE A 48 -6.21 10.84 27.19
C ILE A 48 -7.04 9.84 26.40
N ASN A 49 -8.33 10.14 26.20
CA ASN A 49 -9.27 9.30 25.46
C ASN A 49 -9.59 9.82 24.07
N MET A 50 -9.31 11.09 23.79
CA MET A 50 -9.49 11.71 22.48
C MET A 50 -8.62 12.97 22.38
N VAL A 51 -8.14 13.25 21.17
CA VAL A 51 -7.44 14.50 20.85
C VAL A 51 -8.24 15.28 19.80
N VAL A 52 -8.39 16.59 20.01
CA VAL A 52 -8.89 17.54 19.02
C VAL A 52 -7.76 18.55 18.79
N THR A 53 -7.17 18.58 17.60
CA THR A 53 -5.96 19.37 17.33
C THR A 53 -6.11 20.23 16.09
N ASP A 54 -5.58 21.45 16.14
CA ASP A 54 -5.34 22.22 14.93
C ASP A 54 -4.23 21.59 14.09
N LEU A 55 -4.27 21.82 12.78
CA LEU A 55 -3.24 21.34 11.85
C LEU A 55 -2.06 22.29 11.71
N ASN A 56 -2.28 23.60 11.86
CA ASN A 56 -1.31 24.64 11.55
C ASN A 56 -0.84 25.32 12.85
N MET A 57 0.05 24.66 13.58
CA MET A 57 0.64 25.20 14.81
C MET A 57 2.15 25.37 14.67
N PRO A 58 2.76 26.34 15.39
CA PRO A 58 4.21 26.48 15.47
C PRO A 58 4.86 25.34 16.26
N GLU A 59 6.18 25.20 16.09
CA GLU A 59 7.06 24.16 16.67
C GLU A 59 6.78 22.72 16.23
N MET A 60 5.59 22.20 16.53
CA MET A 60 5.14 20.87 16.20
C MET A 60 3.72 20.97 15.67
N ASP A 61 3.55 20.66 14.38
CA ASP A 61 2.27 20.83 13.70
C ASP A 61 1.30 19.66 14.01
N GLY A 62 0.03 19.79 13.61
CA GLY A 62 -0.97 18.76 13.88
C GLY A 62 -0.70 17.44 13.17
N PHE A 63 0.02 17.46 12.03
CA PHE A 63 0.42 16.25 11.31
C PHE A 63 1.49 15.47 12.06
N GLU A 64 2.49 16.18 12.59
CA GLU A 64 3.52 15.62 13.46
C GLU A 64 2.91 15.08 14.76
N LEU A 65 1.94 15.79 15.34
CA LEU A 65 1.24 15.34 16.54
C LEU A 65 0.43 14.05 16.29
N MET A 66 -0.30 13.97 15.17
CA MET A 66 -0.99 12.74 14.78
C MET A 66 -0.01 11.58 14.59
N ALA A 67 1.13 11.81 13.94
CA ALA A 67 2.15 10.77 13.79
C ALA A 67 2.70 10.28 15.14
N HIS A 68 2.89 11.20 16.10
CA HIS A 68 3.28 10.86 17.48
C HIS A 68 2.22 10.04 18.19
N ILE A 69 0.95 10.44 18.11
CA ILE A 69 -0.18 9.72 18.71
C ILE A 69 -0.25 8.30 18.16
N THR A 70 -0.18 8.13 16.84
CA THR A 70 -0.20 6.80 16.19
C THR A 70 0.95 5.91 16.68
N HIS A 71 2.09 6.49 17.04
CA HIS A 71 3.23 5.72 17.56
C HIS A 71 3.06 5.33 19.04
N VAL A 72 2.56 6.25 19.87
CA VAL A 72 2.44 6.05 21.32
C VAL A 72 1.19 5.25 21.67
N ASN A 73 0.05 5.59 21.06
CA ASN A 73 -1.22 4.93 21.27
C ASN A 73 -2.18 5.22 20.09
N SER A 74 -2.21 4.31 19.12
CA SER A 74 -3.09 4.39 17.95
C SER A 74 -4.58 4.27 18.27
N ASP A 75 -4.94 3.87 19.50
CA ASP A 75 -6.34 3.72 19.91
C ASP A 75 -6.97 5.06 20.31
N ILE A 76 -6.17 6.14 20.41
CA ILE A 76 -6.69 7.48 20.73
C ILE A 76 -7.24 8.10 19.43
N PRO A 77 -8.57 8.26 19.28
CA PRO A 77 -9.15 8.93 18.12
C PRO A 77 -8.72 10.40 18.08
N VAL A 78 -8.38 10.88 16.89
CA VAL A 78 -7.98 12.27 16.64
C VAL A 78 -8.99 12.98 15.75
N ILE A 79 -9.49 14.14 16.18
CA ILE A 79 -10.27 15.07 15.36
C ILE A 79 -9.35 16.21 14.93
N ALA A 80 -9.06 16.31 13.64
CA ALA A 80 -8.23 17.39 13.09
C ALA A 80 -9.07 18.64 12.78
N MET A 81 -8.63 19.81 13.24
CA MET A 81 -9.23 21.10 12.92
C MET A 81 -8.45 21.72 11.75
N THR A 82 -9.15 22.13 10.69
CA THR A 82 -8.53 22.71 9.49
C THR A 82 -9.20 24.02 9.11
N ALA A 83 -8.42 24.97 8.59
CA ALA A 83 -8.95 26.19 7.98
C ALA A 83 -9.46 25.98 6.54
N TYR A 84 -9.15 24.83 5.92
CA TYR A 84 -9.57 24.52 4.56
C TYR A 84 -9.82 23.02 4.40
N GLY A 85 -11.08 22.64 4.17
CA GLY A 85 -11.48 21.28 3.85
C GLY A 85 -11.46 21.03 2.34
N THR A 86 -10.43 20.36 1.82
CA THR A 86 -10.47 19.78 0.47
C THR A 86 -10.59 18.26 0.54
N PRO A 87 -11.16 17.59 -0.49
CA PRO A 87 -11.16 16.14 -0.57
C PRO A 87 -9.75 15.52 -0.48
N GLU A 88 -8.75 16.22 -1.01
CA GLU A 88 -7.33 15.82 -0.90
C GLU A 88 -6.82 15.90 0.54
N MET A 89 -7.18 16.98 1.26
CA MET A 89 -6.81 17.15 2.67
C MET A 89 -7.51 16.11 3.55
N GLU A 90 -8.79 15.89 3.34
CA GLU A 90 -9.57 14.85 4.01
C GLU A 90 -8.92 13.47 3.80
N SER A 91 -8.64 13.10 2.56
CA SER A 91 -7.96 11.84 2.23
C SER A 91 -6.60 11.74 2.93
N ARG A 92 -5.85 12.84 3.00
CA ARG A 92 -4.55 12.87 3.67
C ARG A 92 -4.68 12.68 5.18
N LEU A 93 -5.65 13.30 5.83
CA LEU A 93 -5.89 13.19 7.26
C LEU A 93 -6.31 11.77 7.65
N MET A 94 -7.24 11.17 6.89
CA MET A 94 -7.68 9.79 7.12
C MET A 94 -6.52 8.80 6.95
N ASN A 95 -5.69 8.96 5.91
CA ASN A 95 -4.50 8.13 5.70
C ASN A 95 -3.45 8.26 6.81
N MET A 96 -3.48 9.34 7.61
CA MET A 96 -2.57 9.57 8.73
C MET A 96 -3.12 9.07 10.07
N GLY A 97 -4.32 8.47 10.07
CA GLY A 97 -4.97 7.93 11.27
C GLY A 97 -5.86 8.92 11.99
N ALA A 98 -6.25 10.04 11.35
CA ALA A 98 -7.30 10.89 11.90
C ALA A 98 -8.62 10.09 11.95
N PHE A 99 -9.33 10.22 13.06
CA PHE A 99 -10.68 9.67 13.18
C PHE A 99 -11.67 10.48 12.34
N GLN A 100 -11.60 11.81 12.46
CA GLN A 100 -12.39 12.76 11.66
C GLN A 100 -11.64 14.09 11.51
N TYR A 101 -12.17 14.98 10.68
CA TYR A 101 -11.75 16.38 10.66
C TYR A 101 -12.94 17.32 10.86
N ILE A 102 -12.68 18.58 11.20
CA ILE A 102 -13.68 19.64 11.30
C ILE A 102 -13.10 20.92 10.71
N GLU A 103 -13.89 21.60 9.89
CA GLU A 103 -13.49 22.86 9.28
C GLU A 103 -13.78 24.04 10.22
N LYS A 104 -12.86 25.00 10.29
CA LYS A 104 -13.04 26.26 10.99
C LYS A 104 -13.87 27.20 10.09
N PRO A 105 -14.88 27.92 10.62
CA PRO A 105 -15.26 28.05 12.03
C PRO A 105 -16.02 26.83 12.56
N ILE A 106 -15.72 26.44 13.80
CA ILE A 106 -16.26 25.23 14.41
C ILE A 106 -17.70 25.44 14.89
N ASP A 107 -18.61 24.59 14.39
CA ASP A 107 -19.95 24.44 14.96
C ASP A 107 -19.92 23.51 16.19
N TYR A 108 -20.51 23.97 17.29
CA TYR A 108 -20.55 23.23 18.56
C TYR A 108 -21.20 21.85 18.44
N ASN A 109 -22.36 21.78 17.80
CA ASN A 109 -23.15 20.55 17.72
C ASN A 109 -22.42 19.52 16.86
N SER A 110 -21.82 19.98 15.76
CA SER A 110 -20.94 19.18 14.91
C SER A 110 -19.77 18.60 15.69
N LEU A 111 -19.01 19.44 16.41
CA LEU A 111 -17.87 18.96 17.21
C LEU A 111 -18.32 17.96 18.28
N LEU A 112 -19.37 18.27 19.04
CA LEU A 112 -19.87 17.41 20.10
C LEU A 112 -20.34 16.05 19.57
N HIS A 113 -21.00 16.04 18.41
CA HIS A 113 -21.38 14.80 17.73
C HIS A 113 -20.15 13.93 17.42
N LYS A 114 -19.13 14.52 16.79
CA LYS A 114 -17.89 13.83 16.41
C LYS A 114 -17.13 13.30 17.63
N ILE A 115 -17.08 14.08 18.72
CA ILE A 115 -16.49 13.66 19.99
C ILE A 115 -17.23 12.43 20.54
N LYS A 116 -18.56 12.50 20.64
CA LYS A 116 -19.38 11.39 21.14
C LYS A 116 -19.27 10.15 20.26
N GLU A 117 -19.10 10.32 18.95
CA GLU A 117 -18.87 9.23 18.02
C GLU A 117 -17.51 8.56 18.23
N GLY A 118 -16.41 9.33 18.26
CA GLY A 118 -15.07 8.76 18.41
C GLY A 118 -14.86 8.11 19.78
N LEU A 119 -15.47 8.63 20.85
CA LEU A 119 -15.42 8.00 22.17
C LEU A 119 -16.23 6.69 22.26
N LYS A 120 -17.23 6.48 21.40
CA LYS A 120 -17.95 5.20 21.28
C LYS A 120 -17.15 4.15 20.49
N SER A 121 -16.28 4.59 19.59
CA SER A 121 -15.45 3.73 18.73
C SER A 121 -14.22 3.13 19.43
N GLY A 122 -14.04 3.37 20.74
CA GLY A 122 -12.98 2.77 21.56
C GLY A 122 -13.11 1.25 21.66
N THR A 123 -12.60 0.55 20.65
CA THR A 123 -12.34 -0.91 20.49
C THR A 123 -12.17 -1.29 19.01
N LYS A 124 -12.29 -0.33 18.08
CA LYS A 124 -12.33 -0.59 16.65
C LYS A 124 -11.04 -0.14 15.96
N GLY A 125 -10.27 -1.10 15.46
CA GLY A 125 -9.05 -0.81 14.68
C GLY A 125 -9.42 -0.41 13.26
N HIS A 126 -8.98 0.75 12.80
CA HIS A 126 -9.15 1.17 11.40
C HIS A 126 -7.91 0.80 10.59
N VAL A 127 -8.08 0.10 9.48
CA VAL A 127 -6.98 -0.29 8.59
C VAL A 127 -7.15 0.42 7.25
N SER A 128 -6.22 1.32 6.94
CA SER A 128 -6.14 2.04 5.67
C SER A 128 -4.86 1.68 4.90
N GLY A 129 -4.92 1.73 3.57
CA GLY A 129 -3.77 1.50 2.69
C GLY A 129 -3.43 0.04 2.38
N ILE A 130 -4.27 -0.92 2.77
CA ILE A 130 -4.18 -2.34 2.42
C ILE A 130 -5.49 -2.75 1.74
N SER A 131 -5.42 -3.52 0.64
CA SER A 131 -6.63 -4.02 -0.01
C SER A 131 -7.34 -5.03 0.88
N LEU A 132 -8.68 -5.05 0.84
CA LEU A 132 -9.47 -6.01 1.60
C LEU A 132 -9.02 -7.47 1.37
N PRO A 133 -8.76 -7.95 0.15
CA PRO A 133 -8.16 -9.27 -0.08
C PRO A 133 -6.87 -9.54 0.71
N SER A 134 -5.94 -8.59 0.71
CA SER A 134 -4.66 -8.73 1.43
C SER A 134 -4.88 -8.74 2.94
N PHE A 135 -5.83 -7.92 3.41
CA PHE A 135 -6.17 -7.85 4.82
C PHE A 135 -6.85 -9.14 5.31
N MET A 136 -7.74 -9.73 4.51
CA MET A 136 -8.34 -11.03 4.79
C MET A 136 -7.27 -12.15 4.88
N GLN A 137 -6.30 -12.17 3.96
CA GLN A 137 -5.18 -13.12 4.01
C GLN A 137 -4.36 -12.99 5.29
N LEU A 138 -4.13 -11.77 5.78
CA LEU A 138 -3.44 -11.55 7.05
C LEU A 138 -4.21 -12.17 8.22
N LEU A 139 -5.54 -12.01 8.26
CA LEU A 139 -6.37 -12.61 9.30
C LEU A 139 -6.31 -14.15 9.29
N GLU A 140 -6.24 -14.75 8.10
CA GLU A 140 -6.08 -16.20 7.92
C GLU A 140 -4.73 -16.68 8.49
N LEU A 141 -3.63 -16.00 8.12
CA LEU A 141 -2.28 -16.33 8.59
C LEU A 141 -2.15 -16.19 10.12
N ASP A 142 -2.72 -15.12 10.69
CA ASP A 142 -2.68 -14.85 12.12
C ASP A 142 -3.75 -15.61 12.93
N LYS A 143 -4.60 -16.41 12.26
CA LYS A 143 -5.73 -17.15 12.84
C LYS A 143 -6.64 -16.26 13.70
N LYS A 144 -6.90 -15.04 13.25
CA LYS A 144 -7.65 -14.04 14.01
C LYS A 144 -9.14 -14.37 14.06
N THR A 145 -9.76 -14.07 15.19
CA THR A 145 -11.22 -14.12 15.38
C THR A 145 -11.71 -12.70 15.56
N CYS A 146 -12.49 -12.19 14.62
CA CYS A 146 -12.93 -10.80 14.59
C CYS A 146 -14.15 -10.61 13.71
N THR A 147 -14.75 -9.43 13.81
CA THR A 147 -15.75 -8.94 12.85
C THR A 147 -15.15 -7.78 12.09
N LEU A 148 -15.16 -7.84 10.77
CA LEU A 148 -14.83 -6.70 9.93
C LEU A 148 -16.10 -5.98 9.54
N HIS A 149 -16.09 -4.66 9.67
CA HIS A 149 -17.05 -3.77 9.03
C HIS A 149 -16.34 -3.12 7.86
N VAL A 150 -16.85 -3.39 6.67
CA VAL A 150 -16.29 -2.86 5.42
C VAL A 150 -17.24 -1.80 4.89
N THR A 151 -16.71 -0.62 4.60
CA THR A 151 -17.46 0.48 3.99
C THR A 151 -16.80 0.90 2.69
N SER A 152 -17.58 1.11 1.65
CA SER A 152 -17.14 1.72 0.38
C SER A 152 -18.25 2.61 -0.16
N HIS A 153 -17.98 3.34 -1.24
CA HIS A 153 -18.99 4.05 -2.02
C HIS A 153 -20.10 3.12 -2.55
N GLU A 154 -19.81 1.83 -2.74
CA GLU A 154 -20.77 0.82 -3.19
C GLU A 154 -21.73 0.36 -2.07
N GLY A 155 -21.35 0.49 -0.80
CA GLY A 155 -22.20 0.08 0.31
C GLY A 155 -21.46 -0.20 1.62
N LYS A 156 -22.19 -0.84 2.55
CA LYS A 156 -21.69 -1.27 3.85
C LYS A 156 -21.94 -2.75 4.05
N GLY A 157 -20.94 -3.44 4.55
CA GLY A 157 -20.94 -4.88 4.74
C GLY A 157 -20.25 -5.28 6.03
N SER A 158 -20.49 -6.50 6.49
CA SER A 158 -19.80 -7.09 7.63
C SER A 158 -19.34 -8.50 7.28
N MET A 159 -18.13 -8.84 7.68
CA MET A 159 -17.51 -10.14 7.45
C MET A 159 -17.09 -10.73 8.80
N PHE A 160 -17.40 -11.99 9.04
CA PHE A 160 -17.24 -12.63 10.35
C PHE A 160 -16.16 -13.70 10.27
N PHE A 161 -15.09 -13.54 11.05
CA PHE A 161 -13.92 -14.41 11.05
C PHE A 161 -13.79 -15.17 12.36
N GLN A 162 -13.43 -16.44 12.28
CA GLN A 162 -13.11 -17.28 13.43
C GLN A 162 -11.90 -18.15 13.15
N GLN A 163 -10.89 -18.06 14.01
CA GLN A 163 -9.60 -18.74 13.86
C GLN A 163 -8.97 -18.54 12.46
N GLY A 164 -9.16 -17.37 11.86
CA GLY A 164 -8.67 -17.01 10.53
C GLY A 164 -9.60 -17.41 9.37
N GLU A 165 -10.65 -18.19 9.63
CA GLU A 165 -11.61 -18.59 8.59
C GLU A 165 -12.77 -17.59 8.51
N LEU A 166 -13.19 -17.25 7.29
CA LEU A 166 -14.43 -16.51 7.06
C LEU A 166 -15.62 -17.47 7.20
N ILE A 167 -16.49 -17.23 8.18
CA ILE A 167 -17.63 -18.11 8.50
C ILE A 167 -18.97 -17.58 7.98
N SER A 168 -19.08 -16.26 7.79
CA SER A 168 -20.25 -15.62 7.20
C SER A 168 -19.92 -14.18 6.76
N SER A 169 -20.74 -13.64 5.87
CA SER A 169 -20.71 -12.23 5.45
C SER A 169 -22.13 -11.69 5.31
N LYS A 170 -22.32 -10.38 5.45
CA LYS A 170 -23.61 -9.70 5.34
C LYS A 170 -23.45 -8.36 4.66
N THR A 171 -24.33 -8.06 3.70
CA THR A 171 -24.59 -6.70 3.23
C THR A 171 -26.05 -6.35 3.51
N GLY A 172 -26.49 -5.15 3.12
CA GLY A 172 -27.91 -4.77 3.26
C GLY A 172 -28.88 -5.61 2.42
N LYS A 173 -28.38 -6.38 1.44
CA LYS A 173 -29.20 -7.12 0.46
C LYS A 173 -28.99 -8.63 0.48
N MET A 174 -27.80 -9.10 0.89
CA MET A 174 -27.41 -10.50 0.80
C MET A 174 -26.64 -10.95 2.04
N VAL A 175 -26.59 -12.26 2.23
CA VAL A 175 -25.92 -12.93 3.36
C VAL A 175 -25.14 -14.13 2.84
N GLY A 176 -24.10 -14.53 3.56
CA GLY A 176 -23.27 -15.69 3.24
C GLY A 176 -22.28 -15.43 2.11
N GLN A 177 -22.02 -16.45 1.31
CA GLN A 177 -20.95 -16.43 0.31
C GLN A 177 -21.15 -15.34 -0.76
N GLU A 178 -22.38 -15.11 -1.20
CA GLU A 178 -22.69 -14.04 -2.18
C GLU A 178 -22.32 -12.65 -1.63
N ALA A 179 -22.64 -12.40 -0.36
CA ALA A 179 -22.25 -11.17 0.32
C ALA A 179 -20.73 -11.03 0.40
N ALA A 180 -20.00 -12.13 0.60
CA ALA A 180 -18.55 -12.10 0.60
C ALA A 180 -18.00 -11.68 -0.77
N PHE A 181 -18.50 -12.26 -1.87
CA PHE A 181 -18.08 -11.89 -3.23
C PHE A 181 -18.38 -10.43 -3.57
N GLU A 182 -19.51 -9.91 -3.12
CA GLU A 182 -19.85 -8.50 -3.29
C GLU A 182 -18.83 -7.60 -2.55
N ILE A 183 -18.63 -7.84 -1.25
CA ILE A 183 -17.76 -7.01 -0.40
C ILE A 183 -16.29 -7.08 -0.87
N ILE A 184 -15.77 -8.25 -1.25
CA ILE A 184 -14.38 -8.44 -1.71
C ILE A 184 -14.08 -7.59 -2.96
N ASN A 185 -15.09 -7.38 -3.80
CA ASN A 185 -14.94 -6.68 -5.07
C ASN A 185 -15.03 -5.16 -4.97
N TRP A 186 -15.45 -4.61 -3.81
CA TRP A 186 -15.56 -3.18 -3.59
C TRP A 186 -14.22 -2.46 -3.73
N ASP A 187 -14.22 -1.41 -4.54
CA ASP A 187 -13.05 -0.54 -4.69
C ASP A 187 -12.95 0.45 -3.54
N ASN A 188 -11.71 0.77 -3.14
CA ASN A 188 -11.40 1.75 -2.09
C ASN A 188 -12.20 1.53 -0.79
N SER A 189 -12.21 0.30 -0.30
CA SER A 189 -12.90 -0.05 0.94
C SER A 189 -12.14 0.41 2.19
N GLU A 190 -12.87 1.00 3.13
CA GLU A 190 -12.45 1.25 4.50
C GLU A 190 -12.78 0.04 5.37
N ILE A 191 -11.82 -0.39 6.19
CA ILE A 191 -11.95 -1.57 7.03
C ILE A 191 -11.87 -1.15 8.49
N GLU A 192 -12.92 -1.48 9.24
CA GLU A 192 -13.00 -1.31 10.67
C GLU A 192 -13.10 -2.70 11.33
N ILE A 193 -12.25 -2.97 12.32
CA ILE A 193 -12.14 -4.29 12.95
C ILE A 193 -12.67 -4.22 14.37
N GLU A 194 -13.63 -5.09 14.69
CA GLU A 194 -13.94 -5.44 16.06
C GLU A 194 -13.23 -6.74 16.43
N ASN A 195 -12.40 -6.74 17.47
CA ASN A 195 -11.60 -7.90 17.91
C ASN A 195 -12.45 -9.02 18.58
N VAL A 196 -13.71 -9.15 18.17
CA VAL A 196 -14.66 -10.17 18.60
C VAL A 196 -15.49 -10.62 17.39
N CYS A 197 -15.75 -11.92 17.26
CA CYS A 197 -16.68 -12.42 16.27
C CYS A 197 -18.11 -12.39 16.85
N LYS A 198 -18.98 -11.54 16.30
CA LYS A 198 -20.38 -11.38 16.75
C LYS A 198 -21.36 -12.30 16.01
N PHE A 199 -20.86 -13.37 15.40
CA PHE A 199 -21.67 -14.31 14.63
C PHE A 199 -21.75 -15.66 15.33
N ASP A 200 -22.94 -16.26 15.29
CA ASP A 200 -23.19 -17.58 15.84
C ASP A 200 -22.59 -18.65 14.92
N ILE A 201 -21.53 -19.33 15.38
CA ILE A 201 -20.81 -20.33 14.58
C ILE A 201 -21.72 -21.49 14.12
N ALA A 202 -22.79 -21.80 14.87
CA ALA A 202 -23.75 -22.83 14.49
C ALA A 202 -24.52 -22.49 13.20
N LYS A 203 -24.46 -21.22 12.76
CA LYS A 203 -25.11 -20.71 11.55
C LYS A 203 -24.12 -20.41 10.42
N ARG A 204 -22.92 -20.98 10.47
CA ARG A 204 -21.91 -20.85 9.40
C ARG A 204 -22.53 -21.13 8.04
N ASP A 205 -22.40 -20.17 7.13
CA ASP A 205 -22.98 -20.21 5.78
C ASP A 205 -21.92 -20.04 4.67
N ILE A 206 -20.63 -19.94 5.05
CA ILE A 206 -19.49 -19.98 4.15
C ILE A 206 -18.59 -21.16 4.54
N ASN A 207 -18.51 -22.16 3.67
CA ASN A 207 -17.76 -23.42 3.91
C ASN A 207 -16.61 -23.64 2.90
N VAL A 208 -16.22 -22.59 2.19
CA VAL A 208 -15.15 -22.63 1.19
C VAL A 208 -13.86 -21.99 1.74
N PRO A 209 -12.67 -22.46 1.32
CA PRO A 209 -11.41 -21.84 1.72
C PRO A 209 -11.30 -20.40 1.25
N MET A 210 -10.53 -19.57 1.97
CA MET A 210 -10.38 -18.16 1.62
C MET A 210 -9.78 -17.96 0.23
N GLY A 211 -8.79 -18.77 -0.13
CA GLY A 211 -8.20 -18.75 -1.47
C GLY A 211 -9.24 -18.93 -2.60
N PHE A 212 -10.25 -19.79 -2.40
CA PHE A 212 -11.35 -19.94 -3.36
C PHE A 212 -12.16 -18.65 -3.48
N LEU A 213 -12.51 -18.02 -2.35
CA LEU A 213 -13.27 -16.76 -2.35
C LEU A 213 -12.52 -15.65 -3.10
N LEU A 214 -11.21 -15.54 -2.87
CA LEU A 214 -10.38 -14.49 -3.47
C LEU A 214 -10.20 -14.71 -4.98
N ILE A 215 -9.91 -15.94 -5.41
CA ILE A 215 -9.75 -16.28 -6.83
C ILE A 215 -11.07 -16.11 -7.58
N GLU A 216 -12.17 -16.61 -7.01
CA GLU A 216 -13.47 -16.53 -7.66
C GLU A 216 -13.99 -15.09 -7.72
N SER A 217 -13.73 -14.27 -6.70
CA SER A 217 -14.03 -12.84 -6.73
C SER A 217 -13.25 -12.11 -7.83
N ALA A 218 -11.96 -12.41 -7.97
CA ALA A 218 -11.12 -11.82 -9.03
C ALA A 218 -11.63 -12.22 -10.43
N ARG A 219 -11.99 -13.49 -10.63
CA ARG A 219 -12.60 -13.99 -11.86
C ARG A 219 -13.89 -13.23 -12.20
N MET A 220 -14.77 -13.06 -11.23
CA MET A 220 -16.03 -12.31 -11.39
C MET A 220 -15.79 -10.84 -11.73
N LYS A 221 -14.77 -10.21 -11.15
CA LYS A 221 -14.41 -8.81 -11.44
C LYS A 221 -13.85 -8.65 -12.85
N ASP A 222 -13.00 -9.58 -13.30
CA ASP A 222 -12.45 -9.59 -14.65
C ASP A 222 -13.54 -9.82 -15.69
N GLU A 223 -14.48 -10.74 -15.45
CA GLU A 223 -15.65 -10.95 -16.32
C GLU A 223 -16.53 -9.70 -16.42
N LYS A 224 -16.74 -9.00 -15.30
CA LYS A 224 -17.47 -7.73 -15.24
C LYS A 224 -16.75 -6.57 -15.97
N ASN A 225 -15.44 -6.67 -16.17
CA ASN A 225 -14.63 -5.66 -16.84
C ASN A 225 -14.31 -5.98 -18.31
N LYS A 226 -14.63 -7.19 -18.81
CA LYS A 226 -14.51 -7.53 -20.25
C LYS A 226 -15.37 -6.61 -21.14
N PRO A 227 -14.87 -6.14 -22.30
CA PRO A 227 -15.64 -5.41 -23.31
C PRO A 227 -16.87 -6.21 -23.80
N LYS A 228 -17.99 -5.52 -24.09
CA LYS A 228 -19.26 -6.15 -24.52
C LYS A 228 -19.12 -7.13 -25.69
N GLU A 229 -18.18 -6.90 -26.60
CA GLU A 229 -17.95 -7.73 -27.80
C GLU A 229 -17.34 -9.12 -27.51
N GLU A 230 -16.73 -9.33 -26.34
CA GLU A 230 -16.17 -10.63 -25.94
C GLU A 230 -17.16 -11.49 -25.16
N ARG A 231 -18.10 -10.88 -24.43
CA ARG A 231 -19.16 -11.59 -23.70
C ARG A 231 -20.11 -12.37 -24.63
N GLU A 232 -20.43 -11.79 -25.79
CA GLU A 232 -21.35 -12.43 -26.76
C GLU A 232 -20.70 -13.58 -27.55
N LYS A 233 -19.37 -13.74 -27.50
CA LYS A 233 -18.65 -14.85 -28.14
C LYS A 233 -18.55 -16.08 -27.25
N GLU A 234 -18.45 -15.90 -25.94
CA GLU A 234 -18.35 -17.02 -24.97
C GLU A 234 -19.73 -17.65 -24.68
N GLU A 235 -20.83 -16.90 -24.74
CA GLU A 235 -22.20 -17.45 -24.57
C GLU A 235 -22.67 -18.35 -25.72
N LYS A 236 -21.93 -18.43 -26.84
CA LYS A 236 -22.30 -19.25 -28.02
C LYS A 236 -21.58 -20.58 -28.15
N ILE A 237 -20.75 -20.97 -27.18
CA ILE A 237 -20.07 -22.26 -27.23
C ILE A 237 -20.95 -23.30 -26.51
N GLU A 238 -21.81 -23.99 -27.26
CA GLU A 238 -22.45 -25.22 -26.77
C GLU A 238 -21.39 -26.30 -26.50
N PRO A 239 -21.55 -27.15 -25.47
CA PRO A 239 -20.58 -28.18 -25.16
C PRO A 239 -20.55 -29.25 -26.26
N ALA A 240 -19.39 -29.44 -26.88
CA ALA A 240 -19.16 -30.55 -27.80
C ALA A 240 -19.14 -31.87 -27.02
N THR A 241 -20.30 -32.52 -26.92
CA THR A 241 -20.47 -33.86 -26.33
C THR A 241 -20.33 -35.01 -27.33
N GLU A 242 -19.74 -34.80 -28.51
CA GLU A 242 -19.55 -35.86 -29.50
C GLU A 242 -18.13 -35.84 -30.07
N ALA A 243 -17.23 -36.61 -29.43
CA ALA A 243 -16.11 -37.35 -30.05
C ALA A 243 -15.13 -37.85 -28.97
N LEU A 244 -15.56 -38.81 -28.15
CA LEU A 244 -14.66 -39.63 -27.34
C LEU A 244 -14.97 -41.12 -27.57
N GLU A 245 -14.98 -41.53 -28.84
CA GLU A 245 -14.82 -42.93 -29.20
C GLU A 245 -13.58 -43.08 -30.08
N GLY A 246 -12.57 -43.77 -29.55
CA GLY A 246 -11.50 -44.37 -30.37
C GLY A 246 -10.13 -43.68 -30.40
N VAL A 247 -9.65 -43.11 -29.29
CA VAL A 247 -8.21 -42.76 -29.18
C VAL A 247 -7.52 -43.73 -28.23
N ASP A 248 -6.70 -44.59 -28.82
CA ASP A 248 -5.86 -45.57 -28.14
C ASP A 248 -4.66 -44.84 -27.50
N PHE A 249 -4.51 -44.93 -26.18
CA PHE A 249 -3.57 -44.13 -25.39
C PHE A 249 -2.13 -44.67 -25.38
N ASP A 250 -1.84 -45.76 -26.10
CA ASP A 250 -0.53 -46.41 -26.07
C ASP A 250 0.47 -45.92 -27.12
N ASN A 251 0.18 -44.85 -27.88
CA ASN A 251 1.06 -44.40 -28.96
C ASN A 251 1.21 -42.87 -29.09
N ILE A 252 1.69 -42.21 -28.03
CA ILE A 252 2.19 -40.83 -28.14
C ILE A 252 3.71 -40.83 -27.96
N GLY A 253 4.41 -40.93 -29.09
CA GLY A 253 5.85 -40.73 -29.20
C GLY A 253 6.21 -39.24 -29.26
N PHE A 254 7.17 -38.83 -28.44
CA PHE A 254 7.78 -37.51 -28.49
C PHE A 254 8.59 -37.32 -29.77
N ALA A 255 8.37 -36.21 -30.48
CA ALA A 255 9.21 -35.79 -31.60
C ALA A 255 9.73 -34.36 -31.38
N THR A 256 11.02 -34.28 -31.09
CA THR A 256 11.86 -33.09 -31.24
C THR A 256 12.21 -32.89 -32.73
N LYS A 257 12.15 -31.65 -33.25
CA LYS A 257 13.26 -30.96 -33.93
C LYS A 257 12.84 -29.66 -34.63
N GLU A 258 13.74 -28.69 -34.48
CA GLU A 258 14.15 -27.60 -35.37
C GLU A 258 13.66 -27.64 -36.84
N SER A 259 13.25 -26.48 -37.38
CA SER A 259 14.05 -25.69 -38.35
C SER A 259 13.22 -24.64 -39.10
N GLU A 260 13.78 -23.43 -39.13
CA GLU A 260 13.96 -22.52 -40.28
C GLU A 260 12.79 -22.09 -41.22
N ALA A 261 12.51 -20.78 -41.12
CA ALA A 261 12.81 -19.75 -42.13
C ALA A 261 11.78 -19.30 -43.21
N LYS A 262 11.73 -17.95 -43.29
CA LYS A 262 11.48 -17.03 -44.44
C LYS A 262 10.04 -16.69 -44.85
N LYS A 263 9.72 -15.38 -44.79
CA LYS A 263 9.78 -14.51 -45.99
C LYS A 263 9.71 -13.00 -45.69
N GLU A 264 10.49 -12.27 -46.47
CA GLU A 264 10.66 -10.82 -46.56
C GLU A 264 9.48 -10.11 -47.25
N THR A 265 9.35 -8.80 -47.02
CA THR A 265 9.23 -7.80 -48.11
C THR A 265 9.75 -6.44 -47.68
N ALA A 266 10.56 -5.85 -48.57
CA ALA A 266 11.32 -4.61 -48.46
C ALA A 266 10.60 -3.42 -49.13
N VAL A 267 11.01 -2.17 -48.80
CA VAL A 267 11.09 -0.93 -49.63
C VAL A 267 11.73 0.14 -48.71
N SER A 268 12.64 1.06 -49.05
CA SER A 268 13.61 1.32 -50.12
C SER A 268 14.55 2.44 -49.61
N THR A 269 15.78 2.50 -50.12
CA THR A 269 16.72 3.64 -49.95
C THR A 269 16.71 4.54 -51.19
N PRO A 270 17.26 5.77 -51.12
CA PRO A 270 18.64 5.92 -51.63
C PRO A 270 19.56 6.86 -50.82
N SER A 271 20.85 6.53 -50.80
CA SER A 271 22.02 7.40 -50.51
C SER A 271 22.39 8.21 -51.80
N PRO A 272 23.43 9.09 -51.90
CA PRO A 272 24.67 9.19 -51.10
C PRO A 272 25.25 10.62 -50.87
N LYS A 273 26.26 10.75 -49.98
CA LYS A 273 27.61 11.29 -50.32
C LYS A 273 28.51 11.46 -49.08
N ALA A 274 29.76 11.06 -49.27
CA ALA A 274 30.86 11.07 -48.31
C ALA A 274 31.43 12.49 -48.06
N ALA A 275 31.83 12.76 -46.82
CA ALA A 275 32.92 13.70 -46.51
C ALA A 275 33.50 13.48 -45.11
N ALA A 276 34.83 13.29 -45.08
CA ALA A 276 35.79 13.66 -44.05
C ALA A 276 35.69 13.05 -42.63
N VAL A 277 36.65 12.17 -42.36
CA VAL A 277 37.13 11.78 -41.02
C VAL A 277 37.87 12.96 -40.38
N ALA A 278 37.47 13.35 -39.18
CA ALA A 278 38.17 14.25 -38.25
C ALA A 278 37.87 13.77 -36.81
N PRO A 279 38.72 14.08 -35.82
CA PRO A 279 39.16 13.16 -34.77
C PRO A 279 38.04 12.77 -33.80
N GLU A 280 38.15 11.54 -33.27
CA GLU A 280 37.30 10.97 -32.21
C GLU A 280 37.07 12.00 -31.10
N ALA A 281 35.88 12.60 -31.10
CA ALA A 281 35.35 13.22 -29.90
C ALA A 281 35.13 12.07 -28.91
N GLU A 282 35.87 12.06 -27.80
CA GLU A 282 35.52 11.24 -26.64
C GLU A 282 34.03 11.42 -26.37
N VAL A 283 33.25 10.38 -26.70
CA VAL A 283 31.82 10.33 -26.39
C VAL A 283 31.76 10.40 -24.88
N ARG A 284 31.40 11.57 -24.34
CA ARG A 284 31.11 11.73 -22.91
C ARG A 284 29.93 10.82 -22.60
N LYS A 285 30.24 9.59 -22.16
CA LYS A 285 29.24 8.63 -21.69
C LYS A 285 28.36 9.30 -20.65
N SER A 286 27.05 9.10 -20.76
CA SER A 286 26.13 9.70 -19.81
C SER A 286 26.40 9.15 -18.40
N PRO A 287 26.14 9.91 -17.33
CA PRO A 287 26.32 9.41 -15.96
C PRO A 287 25.58 8.09 -15.68
N LEU A 288 24.43 7.89 -16.34
CA LEU A 288 23.67 6.64 -16.29
C LEU A 288 24.38 5.49 -17.00
N GLU A 289 24.95 5.72 -18.19
CA GLU A 289 25.75 4.71 -18.90
C GLU A 289 27.01 4.34 -18.14
N ILE A 290 27.67 5.31 -17.49
CA ILE A 290 28.82 5.04 -16.63
C ILE A 290 28.41 4.15 -15.47
N LEU A 291 27.28 4.46 -14.81
CA LEU A 291 26.76 3.66 -13.71
C LEU A 291 26.38 2.24 -14.16
N SER A 292 25.59 2.09 -15.23
CA SER A 292 25.18 0.77 -15.74
C SER A 292 26.40 -0.08 -16.11
N ASN A 293 27.38 0.50 -16.81
CA ASN A 293 28.62 -0.21 -17.14
C ASN A 293 29.44 -0.55 -15.90
N THR A 294 29.44 0.29 -14.86
CA THR A 294 30.17 0.00 -13.62
C THR A 294 29.52 -1.16 -12.86
N ILE A 295 28.18 -1.23 -12.84
CA ILE A 295 27.43 -2.32 -12.19
C ILE A 295 27.66 -3.64 -12.93
N ILE A 296 27.53 -3.66 -14.26
CA ILE A 296 27.65 -4.89 -15.06
C ILE A 296 29.07 -5.46 -14.99
N ASN A 297 30.10 -4.61 -14.89
CA ASN A 297 31.49 -5.06 -14.81
C ASN A 297 31.96 -5.37 -13.37
N ALA A 298 31.10 -5.20 -12.37
CA ALA A 298 31.45 -5.56 -10.99
C ALA A 298 31.43 -7.09 -10.83
N ASN A 299 32.47 -7.63 -10.18
CA ASN A 299 32.63 -9.07 -10.03
C ASN A 299 31.51 -9.67 -9.15
N GLY A 300 30.85 -10.73 -9.64
CA GLY A 300 29.73 -11.39 -8.97
C GLY A 300 28.36 -10.73 -9.17
N VAL A 301 28.25 -9.72 -10.05
CA VAL A 301 26.95 -9.17 -10.49
C VAL A 301 26.43 -9.95 -11.69
N ASN A 302 25.22 -10.52 -11.58
CA ASN A 302 24.61 -11.32 -12.65
C ASN A 302 23.43 -10.63 -13.35
N ARG A 303 22.79 -9.65 -12.70
CA ARG A 303 21.67 -8.87 -13.23
C ARG A 303 21.54 -7.52 -12.54
N MET A 304 20.97 -6.54 -13.23
CA MET A 304 20.72 -5.21 -12.64
C MET A 304 19.45 -4.55 -13.17
N ILE A 305 18.90 -3.65 -12.36
CA ILE A 305 17.87 -2.69 -12.74
C ILE A 305 18.15 -1.35 -12.09
N ILE A 306 17.93 -0.26 -12.82
CA ILE A 306 17.99 1.11 -12.34
C ILE A 306 16.63 1.74 -12.59
N ILE A 307 16.05 2.33 -11.55
CA ILE A 307 14.69 2.88 -11.55
C ILE A 307 14.77 4.31 -11.03
N SER A 308 14.06 5.24 -11.64
CA SER A 308 13.88 6.61 -11.13
C SER A 308 12.92 6.65 -9.94
N GLY A 309 12.93 7.74 -9.19
CA GLY A 309 12.07 7.94 -8.02
C GLY A 309 10.56 7.89 -8.30
N ASN A 310 10.14 8.04 -9.56
CA ASN A 310 8.76 7.87 -10.01
C ASN A 310 8.44 6.44 -10.51
N GLY A 311 9.35 5.48 -10.34
CA GLY A 311 9.15 4.07 -10.70
C GLY A 311 9.43 3.74 -12.18
N THR A 312 9.91 4.69 -12.98
CA THR A 312 10.29 4.42 -14.38
C THR A 312 11.63 3.69 -14.45
N VAL A 313 11.70 2.64 -15.26
CA VAL A 313 12.94 1.87 -15.45
C VAL A 313 13.87 2.65 -16.39
N LEU A 314 15.02 3.07 -15.88
CA LEU A 314 16.02 3.85 -16.60
C LEU A 314 17.03 2.95 -17.33
N SER A 315 17.36 1.80 -16.76
CA SER A 315 18.29 0.83 -17.35
C SER A 315 18.10 -0.54 -16.70
N HIS A 316 18.31 -1.63 -17.44
CA HIS A 316 18.27 -2.98 -16.88
C HIS A 316 19.16 -3.93 -17.69
N ASN A 317 19.61 -5.01 -17.07
CA ASN A 317 20.32 -6.09 -17.74
C ASN A 317 19.94 -7.45 -17.14
N ASN A 318 19.65 -8.41 -18.01
CA ASN A 318 19.41 -9.82 -17.68
C ASN A 318 18.34 -10.05 -16.59
N ILE A 319 17.21 -9.30 -16.65
CA ILE A 319 16.17 -9.33 -15.62
C ILE A 319 14.75 -9.07 -16.17
N PRO A 320 13.71 -9.78 -15.68
CA PRO A 320 12.32 -9.46 -16.00
C PRO A 320 11.92 -8.11 -15.38
N VAL A 321 11.68 -7.11 -16.24
CA VAL A 321 11.49 -5.71 -15.83
C VAL A 321 10.26 -5.51 -14.93
N LYS A 322 9.16 -6.22 -15.19
CA LYS A 322 7.91 -6.09 -14.43
C LYS A 322 8.05 -6.58 -12.98
N GLU A 323 8.53 -7.81 -12.80
CA GLU A 323 8.59 -8.45 -11.48
C GLU A 323 9.68 -7.82 -10.60
N PHE A 324 10.87 -7.62 -11.17
CA PHE A 324 12.00 -7.12 -10.40
C PHE A 324 11.95 -5.61 -10.18
N GLY A 325 11.36 -4.86 -11.13
CA GLY A 325 11.09 -3.43 -10.97
C GLY A 325 10.09 -3.17 -9.84
N ALA A 326 8.97 -3.91 -9.82
CA ALA A 326 7.98 -3.82 -8.76
C ALA A 326 8.55 -4.22 -7.40
N PHE A 327 9.33 -5.30 -7.35
CA PHE A 327 10.03 -5.75 -6.15
C PHE A 327 11.00 -4.69 -5.60
N THR A 328 11.87 -4.14 -6.46
CA THR A 328 12.87 -3.15 -6.06
C THR A 328 12.19 -1.85 -5.57
N ALA A 329 11.11 -1.43 -6.22
CA ALA A 329 10.32 -0.26 -5.81
C ALA A 329 9.60 -0.48 -4.47
N ALA A 330 8.98 -1.66 -4.27
CA ALA A 330 8.28 -2.01 -3.04
C ALA A 330 9.23 -2.08 -1.83
N VAL A 331 10.37 -2.76 -1.98
CA VAL A 331 11.38 -2.88 -0.91
C VAL A 331 11.99 -1.53 -0.57
N THR A 332 12.21 -0.67 -1.57
CA THR A 332 12.70 0.69 -1.36
C THR A 332 11.67 1.56 -0.64
N GLY A 333 10.40 1.51 -1.07
CA GLY A 333 9.30 2.23 -0.43
C GLY A 333 9.11 1.80 1.04
N ALA A 334 9.14 0.49 1.31
CA ALA A 334 9.10 -0.05 2.67
C ALA A 334 10.28 0.46 3.51
N SER A 335 11.49 0.45 2.96
CA SER A 335 12.70 0.89 3.65
C SER A 335 12.72 2.40 3.94
N ILE A 336 12.17 3.22 3.04
CA ILE A 336 11.99 4.67 3.26
C ILE A 336 10.93 4.93 4.35
N LYS A 337 9.84 4.15 4.38
CA LYS A 337 8.84 4.24 5.45
C LYS A 337 9.45 3.85 6.81
N ILE A 338 10.20 2.76 6.85
CA ILE A 338 10.94 2.32 8.06
C ILE A 338 11.94 3.40 8.51
N ARG A 339 12.65 4.07 7.59
CA ARG A 339 13.51 5.23 7.87
C ARG A 339 12.77 6.36 8.59
N LYS A 340 11.56 6.68 8.14
CA LYS A 340 10.74 7.76 8.72
C LYS A 340 10.28 7.38 10.14
N ILE A 341 10.02 6.10 10.37
CA ILE A 341 9.57 5.55 11.65
C ILE A 341 10.72 5.47 12.67
N LEU A 342 11.93 5.10 12.25
CA LEU A 342 13.05 4.85 13.17
C LEU A 342 13.91 6.08 13.49
N GLY A 343 13.66 7.25 12.89
CA GLY A 343 14.36 8.50 13.23
C GLY A 343 15.87 8.54 12.88
N PHE A 344 16.39 7.54 12.14
CA PHE A 344 17.78 7.46 11.71
C PHE A 344 17.96 7.85 10.23
N THR A 345 19.20 8.14 9.83
CA THR A 345 19.59 7.98 8.42
C THR A 345 19.47 6.50 8.07
N GLY A 346 18.47 6.13 7.27
CA GLY A 346 18.14 4.74 6.91
C GLY A 346 19.31 3.93 6.34
N PRO A 347 19.11 2.61 6.13
CA PRO A 347 20.18 1.72 5.72
C PRO A 347 20.84 2.22 4.41
N LYS A 348 22.18 2.24 4.38
CA LYS A 348 22.97 2.78 3.26
C LYS A 348 22.74 2.02 1.95
N HIS A 349 22.32 0.76 2.07
CA HIS A 349 21.86 -0.15 1.05
C HIS A 349 21.02 -1.24 1.75
N ILE A 350 20.24 -2.01 1.00
CA ILE A 350 19.44 -3.12 1.53
C ILE A 350 19.92 -4.40 0.87
N VAL A 351 20.11 -5.46 1.66
CA VAL A 351 20.42 -6.79 1.14
C VAL A 351 19.22 -7.69 1.40
N VAL A 352 18.69 -8.28 0.34
CA VAL A 352 17.66 -9.32 0.43
C VAL A 352 18.28 -10.66 0.07
N ASN A 353 18.21 -11.62 0.98
CA ASN A 353 18.67 -12.98 0.74
C ASN A 353 17.49 -13.83 0.26
N HIS A 354 17.64 -14.44 -0.91
CA HIS A 354 16.65 -15.35 -1.45
C HIS A 354 16.94 -16.79 -0.99
N SER A 355 15.90 -17.62 -0.89
CA SER A 355 15.99 -18.99 -0.36
C SER A 355 16.85 -19.94 -1.21
N ASN A 356 17.11 -19.59 -2.47
CA ASN A 356 18.00 -20.31 -3.39
C ASN A 356 19.48 -19.91 -3.25
N GLY A 357 19.82 -19.02 -2.30
CA GLY A 357 21.18 -18.52 -2.09
C GLY A 357 21.54 -17.26 -2.88
N GLU A 358 20.70 -16.79 -3.81
CA GLU A 358 20.91 -15.51 -4.49
C GLU A 358 20.76 -14.33 -3.52
N LYS A 359 21.58 -13.29 -3.71
CA LYS A 359 21.48 -12.05 -2.94
C LYS A 359 21.03 -10.91 -3.85
N ILE A 360 20.15 -10.05 -3.36
CA ILE A 360 19.73 -8.83 -4.05
C ILE A 360 20.19 -7.64 -3.23
N LEU A 361 21.12 -6.86 -3.80
CA LEU A 361 21.60 -5.61 -3.24
C LEU A 361 20.80 -4.45 -3.85
N ILE A 362 20.19 -3.63 -2.99
CA ILE A 362 19.45 -2.44 -3.39
C ILE A 362 20.17 -1.21 -2.85
N ILE A 363 20.58 -0.31 -3.74
CA ILE A 363 21.23 0.95 -3.39
C ILE A 363 20.26 2.09 -3.66
N VAL A 364 19.94 2.85 -2.61
CA VAL A 364 18.96 3.94 -2.66
C VAL A 364 19.69 5.28 -2.80
N GLY A 365 19.48 5.97 -3.92
CA GLY A 365 19.94 7.33 -4.18
C GLY A 365 18.85 8.38 -3.99
N ALA A 366 19.16 9.64 -4.29
CA ALA A 366 18.24 10.76 -4.08
C ALA A 366 17.04 10.78 -5.05
N GLN A 367 17.25 10.35 -6.30
CA GLN A 367 16.23 10.32 -7.37
C GLN A 367 16.26 9.01 -8.17
N VAL A 368 17.18 8.11 -7.83
CA VAL A 368 17.44 6.87 -8.56
C VAL A 368 17.70 5.75 -7.56
N VAL A 369 17.20 4.56 -7.88
CA VAL A 369 17.37 3.34 -7.10
C VAL A 369 17.99 2.28 -8.01
N ALA A 370 19.02 1.59 -7.54
CA ALA A 370 19.63 0.48 -8.26
C ALA A 370 19.37 -0.83 -7.52
N GLY A 371 18.75 -1.80 -8.18
CA GLY A 371 18.65 -3.19 -7.73
C GLY A 371 19.66 -4.06 -8.47
N ILE A 372 20.44 -4.85 -7.75
CA ILE A 372 21.58 -5.61 -8.27
C ILE A 372 21.44 -7.04 -7.76
N GLY A 373 21.37 -8.01 -8.68
CA GLY A 373 21.46 -9.42 -8.32
C GLY A 373 22.92 -9.85 -8.24
N LEU A 374 23.25 -10.54 -7.16
CA LEU A 374 24.57 -11.05 -6.87
C LEU A 374 24.55 -12.58 -6.81
N ASP A 375 25.64 -13.18 -7.26
CA ASP A 375 25.87 -14.61 -7.09
C ASP A 375 25.99 -14.99 -5.60
N SER A 376 25.73 -16.26 -5.27
CA SER A 376 25.64 -16.74 -3.88
C SER A 376 26.90 -16.48 -3.05
N ASP A 377 28.07 -16.54 -3.70
CA ASP A 377 29.38 -16.40 -3.08
C ASP A 377 29.90 -14.95 -3.08
N CYS A 378 29.10 -14.02 -3.61
CA CYS A 378 29.46 -12.61 -3.69
C CYS A 378 29.10 -11.88 -2.39
N GLU A 379 30.04 -11.07 -1.87
CA GLU A 379 29.80 -10.19 -0.73
C GLU A 379 29.21 -8.85 -1.18
N PRO A 380 28.05 -8.42 -0.65
CA PRO A 380 27.39 -7.18 -1.10
C PRO A 380 28.12 -5.88 -0.71
N GLU A 381 28.88 -5.88 0.38
CA GLU A 381 29.48 -4.68 0.98
C GLU A 381 30.44 -3.94 0.04
N PRO A 382 31.44 -4.61 -0.58
CA PRO A 382 32.39 -3.96 -1.50
C PRO A 382 31.71 -3.33 -2.73
N ILE A 383 30.64 -3.96 -3.23
CA ILE A 383 29.86 -3.47 -4.37
C ILE A 383 29.05 -2.24 -3.97
N SER A 384 28.47 -2.25 -2.76
CA SER A 384 27.77 -1.10 -2.21
C SER A 384 28.68 0.12 -2.08
N GLU A 385 29.88 -0.05 -1.50
CA GLU A 385 30.84 1.04 -1.32
C GLU A 385 31.31 1.66 -2.63
N LEU A 386 31.53 0.82 -3.65
CA LEU A 386 31.95 1.25 -4.99
C LEU A 386 30.88 2.13 -5.67
N LEU A 387 29.62 1.72 -5.60
CA LEU A 387 28.53 2.29 -6.41
C LEU A 387 27.82 3.46 -5.74
N LYS A 388 27.82 3.50 -4.40
CA LYS A 388 27.08 4.51 -3.62
C LYS A 388 27.39 5.97 -4.01
N PRO A 389 28.64 6.41 -4.21
CA PRO A 389 28.94 7.79 -4.57
C PRO A 389 28.30 8.21 -5.89
N THR A 390 28.21 7.28 -6.84
CA THR A 390 27.65 7.50 -8.18
C THR A 390 26.13 7.53 -8.13
N VAL A 391 25.50 6.53 -7.50
CA VAL A 391 24.04 6.46 -7.35
C VAL A 391 23.47 7.66 -6.58
N SER A 392 24.18 8.14 -5.55
CA SER A 392 23.74 9.28 -4.74
C SER A 392 23.80 10.62 -5.47
N ARG A 393 24.66 10.76 -6.49
CA ARG A 393 24.85 12.00 -7.26
C ARG A 393 23.97 12.07 -8.51
N LEU A 394 23.45 10.93 -8.96
CA LEU A 394 22.58 10.85 -10.12
C LEU A 394 21.22 11.49 -9.83
N ARG A 395 20.85 12.43 -10.70
CA ARG A 395 19.51 13.00 -10.78
C ARG A 395 18.84 12.35 -11.99
N ALA A 396 17.59 11.92 -11.81
CA ALA A 396 16.79 11.29 -12.85
C ALA A 396 16.60 12.22 -14.05
#